data_AF-A0AAP0NMQ5-F1
#
_entry.id   AF-A0AAP0NMQ5-F1
#
_cell.length_a   1.000
_cell.length_b   1.000
_cell.length_c   1.000
_cell.angle_alpha   90.00
_cell.angle_beta   90.00
_cell.angle_gamma   90.00
#
_symmetry.space_group_name_H-M   'P 1'
#
loop_
_entity.id
_entity.type
_entity.pdbx_description
1 polymer ?
#
loop_
_entity_poly.entity_id
_entity_poly.type
_entity_poly.pdbx_seq_one_letter_code
_entity_poly.pdbx_strand_id
1 'polypeptide(L)'
;MQSLLSRPGFRCSFTHSHSWRKSWSVQASSKADYENQSRGGVSRFFSEVFPPCKGNVVRINGDEFHHMTKVLRMNVGDRVELFNGKGGVVEGVIHHIDRTGLDFLALKDPRVVHSRNTQWHVFAAFGTLKGDRADWLVEKCTELGACSLTPLLTERSPSISENRIDRLQRVILAAVKQCQRLHEMALNPPTKVGCLLPIVAKSSLSFLATAEATPLFHALTSKKNEASGLIIIGPEGDLTEKEVKMVTEVGATTVGLGPHRLRVETATVTLLASLMLWSNSKKSVDN
;
A
#
# COMPACT_ATOMS: atom_id res chain seq x y z
N MET A 1 -32.33 29.64 -34.94
CA MET A 1 -31.52 28.71 -35.76
C MET A 1 -30.07 29.10 -35.54
N GLN A 2 -29.21 28.15 -35.10
CA GLN A 2 -27.83 28.35 -34.52
C GLN A 2 -27.84 28.90 -33.07
N SER A 3 -27.05 28.48 -32.08
CA SER A 3 -26.00 27.44 -31.96
C SER A 3 -25.51 27.34 -30.48
N LEU A 4 -25.08 26.13 -30.06
CA LEU A 4 -23.97 25.80 -29.12
C LEU A 4 -24.02 26.29 -27.65
N LEU A 5 -24.22 25.40 -26.65
CA LEU A 5 -23.20 24.59 -25.93
C LEU A 5 -22.01 25.37 -25.35
N SER A 6 -21.85 25.36 -24.01
CA SER A 6 -20.65 24.85 -23.31
C SER A 6 -20.76 24.93 -21.78
N ARG A 7 -20.48 23.79 -21.12
CA ARG A 7 -20.27 23.64 -19.66
C ARG A 7 -18.79 23.93 -19.32
N PRO A 8 -18.46 24.46 -18.14
CA PRO A 8 -17.06 24.70 -17.77
C PRO A 8 -16.39 23.41 -17.25
N GLY A 9 -15.16 23.17 -17.74
CA GLY A 9 -14.28 22.09 -17.30
C GLY A 9 -13.52 22.43 -16.02
N PHE A 10 -13.32 21.42 -15.18
CA PHE A 10 -12.46 21.47 -14.01
C PHE A 10 -10.99 21.58 -14.44
N ARG A 11 -10.32 22.66 -14.02
CA ARG A 11 -8.87 22.85 -14.12
C ARG A 11 -8.18 22.14 -12.96
N CYS A 12 -7.14 21.37 -13.26
CA CYS A 12 -6.18 20.83 -12.30
C CYS A 12 -5.00 21.80 -12.20
N SER A 13 -4.75 22.38 -11.03
CA SER A 13 -3.62 23.28 -10.77
C SER A 13 -2.81 22.76 -9.58
N PHE A 14 -1.57 22.36 -9.85
CA PHE A 14 -0.56 22.08 -8.83
C PHE A 14 0.23 23.36 -8.56
N THR A 15 0.25 23.82 -7.31
CA THR A 15 1.20 24.82 -6.83
C THR A 15 2.03 24.21 -5.69
N HIS A 16 3.35 24.25 -5.86
CA HIS A 16 4.33 23.94 -4.84
C HIS A 16 4.56 25.15 -3.93
N SER A 17 4.65 24.94 -2.61
CA SER A 17 5.58 25.70 -1.77
C SER A 17 6.05 24.87 -0.57
N HIS A 18 7.36 24.97 -0.32
CA HIS A 18 8.12 24.33 0.74
C HIS A 18 8.00 25.07 2.07
N SER A 19 8.10 24.36 3.20
CA SER A 19 9.31 24.33 4.07
C SER A 19 8.94 23.67 5.39
N TRP A 20 9.78 22.78 5.94
CA TRP A 20 10.16 22.65 7.35
C TRP A 20 11.24 21.57 7.43
N ARG A 21 12.51 21.99 7.58
CA ARG A 21 13.65 21.11 7.91
C ARG A 21 13.80 21.06 9.42
N LYS A 22 13.71 19.86 10.00
CA LYS A 22 14.47 19.51 11.22
C LYS A 22 15.38 18.34 10.85
N SER A 23 16.65 18.51 11.19
CA SER A 23 17.74 17.58 10.91
C SER A 23 17.63 16.37 11.81
N TRP A 24 17.48 15.18 11.22
CA TRP A 24 17.58 13.88 11.90
C TRP A 24 18.90 13.26 11.45
N SER A 25 19.70 12.78 12.41
CA SER A 25 20.96 12.12 12.13
C SER A 25 20.75 10.85 11.30
N VAL A 26 21.54 10.73 10.23
CA VAL A 26 21.46 9.67 9.23
C VAL A 26 22.33 8.50 9.67
N GLN A 27 21.72 7.33 9.84
CA GLN A 27 22.44 6.05 9.82
C GLN A 27 21.80 5.15 8.76
N ALA A 28 22.63 4.62 7.87
CA ALA A 28 22.22 3.64 6.87
C ALA A 28 21.78 2.35 7.57
N SER A 29 20.58 1.86 7.25
CA SER A 29 20.02 0.63 7.82
C SER A 29 20.66 -0.60 7.18
N SER A 30 20.90 -1.63 7.99
CA SER A 30 21.51 -2.89 7.56
C SER A 30 20.48 -3.84 6.95
N LYS A 31 20.91 -4.74 6.06
CA LYS A 31 20.08 -5.77 5.39
C LYS A 31 19.25 -6.61 6.38
N ALA A 32 19.75 -6.80 7.61
CA ALA A 32 19.10 -7.56 8.68
C ALA A 32 17.83 -6.89 9.25
N ASP A 33 17.72 -5.55 9.21
CA ASP A 33 16.54 -4.81 9.73
C ASP A 33 15.25 -5.15 8.98
N TYR A 34 15.38 -5.64 7.75
CA TYR A 34 14.25 -5.87 6.85
C TYR A 34 13.86 -7.34 6.74
N GLU A 35 14.80 -8.28 6.94
CA GLU A 35 14.57 -9.71 6.71
C GLU A 35 13.67 -10.35 7.77
N ASN A 36 13.54 -9.76 8.96
CA ASN A 36 12.75 -10.32 10.05
C ASN A 36 11.56 -9.45 10.49
N GLN A 37 10.69 -9.06 9.55
CA GLN A 37 9.40 -8.43 9.89
C GLN A 37 8.34 -9.46 10.30
N SER A 38 8.58 -10.75 10.09
CA SER A 38 7.53 -11.78 10.12
C SER A 38 7.62 -12.78 11.27
N ARG A 39 8.79 -13.05 11.89
CA ARG A 39 8.93 -14.11 12.91
C ARG A 39 10.04 -13.87 13.94
N GLY A 40 9.66 -13.64 15.21
CA GLY A 40 10.56 -13.77 16.37
C GLY A 40 11.26 -12.50 16.85
N GLY A 41 10.81 -11.31 16.41
CA GLY A 41 11.26 -10.02 16.94
C GLY A 41 10.44 -9.56 18.16
N VAL A 42 10.84 -8.41 18.72
CA VAL A 42 10.08 -7.68 19.76
C VAL A 42 8.69 -7.33 19.24
N SER A 43 7.63 -7.52 20.05
CA SER A 43 6.26 -7.17 19.67
C SER A 43 6.14 -5.69 19.30
N ARG A 44 5.52 -5.42 18.14
CA ARG A 44 5.43 -4.09 17.54
C ARG A 44 4.00 -3.54 17.62
N PHE A 45 3.86 -2.27 18.02
CA PHE A 45 2.57 -1.59 18.22
C PHE A 45 2.54 -0.23 17.55
N PHE A 46 1.39 0.16 17.03
CA PHE A 46 1.27 1.42 16.29
C PHE A 46 1.18 2.60 17.26
N SER A 47 1.90 3.68 16.97
CA SER A 47 1.75 4.96 17.67
C SER A 47 2.02 6.12 16.73
N GLU A 48 1.12 7.11 16.72
CA GLU A 48 1.37 8.38 16.03
C GLU A 48 2.35 9.27 16.79
N VAL A 49 2.41 9.10 18.11
CA VAL A 49 3.25 9.91 19.01
C VAL A 49 4.51 9.13 19.36
N PHE A 50 5.66 9.74 19.07
CA PHE A 50 6.98 9.16 19.33
C PHE A 50 7.72 9.97 20.40
N PRO A 51 8.50 9.31 21.26
CA PRO A 51 9.44 10.01 22.14
C PRO A 51 10.49 10.72 21.27
N PRO A 52 10.97 11.92 21.66
CA PRO A 52 11.91 12.69 20.83
C PRO A 52 13.33 12.10 20.82
N CYS A 53 13.72 11.40 21.88
CA CYS A 53 15.02 10.74 22.01
C CYS A 53 14.95 9.61 23.04
N LYS A 54 16.04 8.84 23.14
CA LYS A 54 16.23 7.82 24.19
C LYS A 54 16.02 8.41 25.59
N GLY A 55 15.38 7.64 26.47
CA GLY A 55 15.12 7.99 27.86
C GLY A 55 13.81 8.77 28.08
N ASN A 56 13.15 9.21 27.01
CA ASN A 56 11.87 9.89 27.11
C ASN A 56 10.71 8.89 27.14
N VAL A 57 9.61 9.35 27.76
CA VAL A 57 8.39 8.57 27.94
C VAL A 57 7.29 9.10 27.02
N VAL A 58 6.54 8.18 26.41
CA VAL A 58 5.27 8.47 25.73
C VAL A 58 4.19 7.57 26.29
N ARG A 59 2.99 8.13 26.43
CA ARG A 59 1.84 7.39 26.93
C ARG A 59 1.02 6.78 25.79
N ILE A 60 0.75 5.49 25.90
CA ILE A 60 -0.10 4.73 24.98
C ILE A 60 -1.44 4.47 25.67
N ASN A 61 -2.53 4.78 24.98
CA ASN A 61 -3.91 4.65 25.46
C ASN A 61 -4.82 4.07 24.35
N GLY A 62 -6.12 3.95 24.62
CA GLY A 62 -7.10 3.48 23.65
C GLY A 62 -6.91 2.02 23.22
N ASP A 63 -7.13 1.76 21.93
CA ASP A 63 -7.16 0.40 21.37
C ASP A 63 -5.82 -0.33 21.49
N GLU A 64 -4.70 0.37 21.27
CA GLU A 64 -3.36 -0.23 21.40
C GLU A 64 -3.07 -0.61 22.85
N PHE A 65 -3.42 0.25 23.81
CA PHE A 65 -3.30 -0.08 25.23
C PHE A 65 -4.13 -1.31 25.63
N HIS A 66 -5.38 -1.39 25.16
CA HIS A 66 -6.24 -2.55 25.40
C HIS A 66 -5.64 -3.81 24.77
N HIS A 67 -5.14 -3.72 23.54
CA HIS A 67 -4.52 -4.84 22.85
C HIS A 67 -3.28 -5.35 23.60
N MET A 68 -2.39 -4.45 24.00
CA MET A 68 -1.17 -4.80 24.76
C MET A 68 -1.49 -5.47 26.10
N THR A 69 -2.41 -4.90 26.89
CA THR A 69 -2.62 -5.34 28.29
C THR A 69 -3.70 -6.41 28.47
N LYS A 70 -4.74 -6.43 27.63
CA LYS A 70 -5.87 -7.37 27.77
C LYS A 70 -5.76 -8.55 26.82
N VAL A 71 -5.35 -8.31 25.58
CA VAL A 71 -5.23 -9.37 24.57
C VAL A 71 -3.89 -10.09 24.72
N LEU A 72 -2.78 -9.35 24.71
CA LEU A 72 -1.44 -9.91 24.79
C LEU A 72 -0.92 -10.06 26.23
N ARG A 73 -1.62 -9.47 27.22
CA ARG A 73 -1.31 -9.58 28.65
C ARG A 73 0.12 -9.15 29.01
N MET A 74 0.60 -8.11 28.33
CA MET A 74 1.93 -7.54 28.57
C MET A 74 1.98 -6.81 29.91
N ASN A 75 3.14 -6.82 30.55
CA ASN A 75 3.40 -6.30 31.88
C ASN A 75 4.53 -5.25 31.87
N VAL A 76 4.67 -4.54 33.00
CA VAL A 76 5.83 -3.67 33.23
C VAL A 76 7.11 -4.49 33.08
N GLY A 77 8.07 -3.95 32.33
CA GLY A 77 9.34 -4.61 32.01
C GLY A 77 9.36 -5.32 30.66
N ASP A 78 8.20 -5.53 30.02
CA ASP A 78 8.16 -6.14 28.68
C ASP A 78 8.71 -5.19 27.62
N ARG A 79 9.57 -5.73 26.75
CA ARG A 79 10.12 -4.99 25.61
C ARG A 79 9.11 -4.91 24.48
N VAL A 80 8.98 -3.72 23.91
CA VAL A 80 8.09 -3.45 22.77
C VAL A 80 8.76 -2.49 21.78
N GLU A 81 8.32 -2.52 20.53
CA GLU A 81 8.71 -1.55 19.51
C GLU A 81 7.48 -0.74 19.11
N LEU A 82 7.59 0.59 19.06
CA LEU A 82 6.56 1.43 18.47
C LEU A 82 6.90 1.71 17.01
N PHE A 83 5.89 1.70 16.14
CA PHE A 83 6.02 2.11 14.74
C PHE A 83 4.90 3.09 14.37
N ASN A 84 5.14 3.97 13.39
CA ASN A 84 4.19 5.04 13.03
C ASN A 84 3.59 4.93 11.62
N GLY A 85 3.74 3.77 10.96
CA GLY A 85 3.27 3.58 9.58
C GLY A 85 3.99 4.44 8.53
N LYS A 86 5.02 5.21 8.90
CA LYS A 86 5.79 6.08 8.01
C LYS A 86 7.28 5.70 7.96
N GLY A 87 7.62 4.50 8.44
CA GLY A 87 8.99 4.00 8.56
C GLY A 87 9.66 4.31 9.89
N GLY A 88 9.08 5.19 10.71
CA GLY A 88 9.59 5.49 12.05
C GLY A 88 9.40 4.29 12.96
N VAL A 89 10.47 3.89 13.65
CA VAL A 89 10.45 2.85 14.68
C VAL A 89 11.26 3.28 15.90
N VAL A 90 10.84 2.82 17.09
CA VAL A 90 11.59 3.02 18.33
C VAL A 90 11.39 1.83 19.27
N GLU A 91 12.49 1.29 19.76
CA GLU A 91 12.47 0.22 20.76
C GLU A 91 12.43 0.79 22.17
N GLY A 92 11.66 0.14 23.04
CA GLY A 92 11.54 0.54 24.42
C GLY A 92 10.99 -0.56 25.32
N VAL A 93 10.53 -0.13 26.49
CA VAL A 93 9.97 -1.00 27.52
C VAL A 93 8.71 -0.38 28.09
N ILE A 94 7.77 -1.22 28.49
CA ILE A 94 6.63 -0.77 29.30
C ILE A 94 7.16 -0.42 30.68
N HIS A 95 7.21 0.89 31.00
CA HIS A 95 7.77 1.40 32.24
C HIS A 95 6.73 1.44 33.37
N HIS A 96 5.49 1.74 33.04
CA HIS A 96 4.39 1.84 33.99
C HIS A 96 3.05 1.51 33.30
N ILE A 97 2.10 0.95 34.04
CA ILE A 97 0.76 0.61 33.58
C ILE A 97 -0.23 1.06 34.66
N ASP A 98 -1.27 1.80 34.26
CA ASP A 98 -2.41 2.08 35.12
C ASP A 98 -3.75 1.83 34.39
N ARG A 99 -4.86 2.28 34.98
CA ARG A 99 -6.20 2.03 34.46
C ARG A 99 -6.51 2.70 33.12
N THR A 100 -5.77 3.74 32.76
CA THR A 100 -6.07 4.62 31.61
C THR A 100 -5.04 4.52 30.48
N GLY A 101 -3.92 3.84 30.71
CA GLY A 101 -2.87 3.69 29.71
C GLY A 101 -1.61 3.02 30.26
N LEU A 102 -0.61 2.91 29.39
CA LEU A 102 0.73 2.51 29.74
C LEU A 102 1.75 3.55 29.28
N ASP A 103 2.84 3.65 30.02
CA ASP A 103 3.94 4.56 29.73
C ASP A 103 5.08 3.76 29.09
N PHE A 104 5.36 4.07 27.82
CA PHE A 104 6.46 3.52 27.05
C PHE A 104 7.71 4.36 27.28
N LEU A 105 8.80 3.74 27.73
CA LEU A 105 10.11 4.38 27.87
C LEU A 105 11.02 3.98 26.70
N ALA A 106 11.51 4.96 25.96
CA ALA A 106 12.44 4.75 24.86
C ALA A 106 13.80 4.23 25.36
N LEU A 107 14.22 3.05 24.91
CA LEU A 107 15.55 2.50 25.22
C LEU A 107 16.61 2.87 24.17
N LYS A 108 16.17 3.27 22.98
CA LYS A 108 16.99 3.75 21.86
C LYS A 108 16.42 5.05 21.31
N ASP A 109 17.23 5.78 20.55
CA ASP A 109 16.72 6.90 19.77
C ASP A 109 15.79 6.39 18.65
N PRO A 110 14.69 7.11 18.37
CA PRO A 110 13.85 6.78 17.22
C PRO A 110 14.66 6.82 15.93
N ARG A 111 14.41 5.86 15.05
CA ARG A 111 15.06 5.76 13.74
C ARG A 111 14.03 5.67 12.63
N VAL A 112 14.45 6.02 11.41
CA VAL A 112 13.62 5.89 10.21
C VAL A 112 14.16 4.77 9.34
N VAL A 113 13.34 3.73 9.21
CA VAL A 113 13.52 2.67 8.22
C VAL A 113 12.91 3.17 6.91
N HIS A 114 13.67 3.08 5.82
CA HIS A 114 13.20 3.56 4.50
C HIS A 114 12.45 2.44 3.77
N SER A 115 11.53 2.79 2.87
CA SER A 115 10.80 1.77 2.11
C SER A 115 11.75 1.01 1.17
N ARG A 116 11.52 -0.31 0.98
CA ARG A 116 12.32 -1.13 0.04
C ARG A 116 12.08 -0.69 -1.42
N ASN A 117 12.98 -1.09 -2.31
CA ASN A 117 12.88 -0.87 -3.76
C ASN A 117 11.66 -1.51 -4.45
N THR A 118 10.93 -2.43 -3.79
CA THR A 118 9.80 -3.10 -4.45
C THR A 118 8.55 -2.21 -4.39
N GLN A 119 8.14 -1.65 -5.53
CA GLN A 119 7.12 -0.61 -5.63
C GLN A 119 6.10 -0.95 -6.73
N TRP A 120 5.14 -1.81 -6.38
CA TRP A 120 3.99 -2.09 -7.23
C TRP A 120 2.85 -1.13 -6.92
N HIS A 121 2.39 -0.42 -7.94
CA HIS A 121 1.24 0.48 -7.87
C HIS A 121 0.02 -0.22 -8.49
N VAL A 122 -1.04 -0.40 -7.69
CA VAL A 122 -2.26 -1.08 -8.13
C VAL A 122 -3.29 -0.04 -8.56
N PHE A 123 -3.75 -0.14 -9.81
CA PHE A 123 -4.94 0.53 -10.32
C PHE A 123 -6.03 -0.52 -10.45
N ALA A 124 -7.10 -0.42 -9.67
CA ALA A 124 -8.16 -1.42 -9.68
C ALA A 124 -9.53 -0.75 -9.71
N ALA A 125 -10.40 -1.23 -10.61
CA ALA A 125 -11.76 -0.73 -10.74
C ALA A 125 -12.71 -1.52 -9.82
N PHE A 126 -12.72 -1.12 -8.54
CA PHE A 126 -13.53 -1.78 -7.50
C PHE A 126 -14.69 -0.92 -6.96
N GLY A 127 -15.00 0.21 -7.62
CA GLY A 127 -16.05 1.13 -7.20
C GLY A 127 -17.43 0.49 -7.11
N THR A 128 -17.72 -0.46 -8.02
CA THR A 128 -19.00 -1.18 -8.09
C THR A 128 -19.08 -2.43 -7.21
N LEU A 129 -17.99 -2.83 -6.52
CA LEU A 129 -18.01 -4.01 -5.67
C LEU A 129 -18.98 -3.82 -4.49
N LYS A 130 -19.79 -4.86 -4.26
CA LYS A 130 -20.80 -4.91 -3.19
C LYS A 130 -20.23 -5.57 -1.93
N GLY A 131 -20.82 -5.22 -0.79
CA GLY A 131 -20.40 -5.74 0.53
C GLY A 131 -18.96 -5.34 0.86
N ASP A 132 -18.27 -6.22 1.58
CA ASP A 132 -16.91 -5.97 2.10
C ASP A 132 -15.81 -6.38 1.11
N ARG A 133 -16.14 -6.64 -0.16
CA ARG A 133 -15.17 -7.10 -1.17
C ARG A 133 -14.11 -6.05 -1.50
N ALA A 134 -14.49 -4.76 -1.49
CA ALA A 134 -13.54 -3.67 -1.67
C ALA A 134 -12.58 -3.58 -0.46
N ASP A 135 -13.12 -3.66 0.76
CA ASP A 135 -12.32 -3.70 1.99
C ASP A 135 -11.34 -4.87 1.95
N TRP A 136 -11.80 -6.06 1.60
CA TRP A 136 -10.95 -7.25 1.47
C TRP A 136 -9.84 -7.05 0.42
N LEU A 137 -10.14 -6.46 -0.74
CA LEU A 137 -9.13 -6.12 -1.75
C LEU A 137 -8.07 -5.19 -1.17
N VAL A 138 -8.49 -4.12 -0.48
CA VAL A 138 -7.58 -3.12 0.11
C VAL A 138 -6.72 -3.71 1.23
N GLU A 139 -7.33 -4.51 2.10
CA GLU A 139 -6.65 -5.28 3.15
C GLU A 139 -5.55 -6.15 2.55
N LYS A 140 -5.88 -6.97 1.55
CA LYS A 140 -4.89 -7.88 0.94
C LYS A 140 -3.83 -7.17 0.11
N CYS A 141 -4.16 -6.09 -0.59
CA CYS A 141 -3.15 -5.24 -1.22
C CYS A 141 -2.15 -4.69 -0.19
N THR A 142 -2.65 -4.30 0.98
CA THR A 142 -1.83 -3.77 2.07
C THR A 142 -0.91 -4.86 2.65
N GLU A 143 -1.45 -6.04 2.95
CA GLU A 143 -0.70 -7.20 3.46
C GLU A 143 0.37 -7.69 2.48
N LEU A 144 0.03 -7.76 1.19
CA LEU A 144 0.94 -8.24 0.14
C LEU A 144 2.04 -7.25 -0.22
N GLY A 145 2.03 -6.04 0.36
CA GLY A 145 3.12 -5.08 0.20
C GLY A 145 2.97 -4.16 -1.03
N ALA A 146 1.75 -3.94 -1.53
CA ALA A 146 1.55 -2.87 -2.52
C ALA A 146 2.04 -1.52 -1.97
N CYS A 147 2.67 -0.74 -2.85
CA CYS A 147 3.16 0.59 -2.52
C CYS A 147 2.01 1.59 -2.50
N SER A 148 1.13 1.51 -3.49
CA SER A 148 -0.10 2.29 -3.52
C SER A 148 -1.25 1.53 -4.16
N LEU A 149 -2.46 1.97 -3.85
CA LEU A 149 -3.70 1.59 -4.51
C LEU A 149 -4.41 2.85 -5.01
N THR A 150 -4.84 2.84 -6.27
CA THR A 150 -5.62 3.91 -6.89
C THR A 150 -6.94 3.31 -7.37
N PRO A 151 -8.10 3.79 -6.88
CA PRO A 151 -9.39 3.41 -7.44
C PRO A 151 -9.45 3.86 -8.91
N LEU A 152 -9.65 2.91 -9.83
CA LEU A 152 -9.76 3.18 -11.26
C LEU A 152 -11.23 3.35 -11.66
N LEU A 153 -11.55 4.51 -12.22
CA LEU A 153 -12.86 4.83 -12.78
C LEU A 153 -12.88 4.46 -14.26
N THR A 154 -13.79 3.58 -14.63
CA THR A 154 -13.94 3.02 -15.98
C THR A 154 -15.36 3.25 -16.49
N GLU A 155 -15.62 2.98 -17.77
CA GLU A 155 -16.98 3.09 -18.33
C GLU A 155 -17.99 2.19 -17.59
N ARG A 156 -17.56 1.00 -17.15
CA ARG A 156 -18.39 0.02 -16.43
C ARG A 156 -18.29 0.12 -14.90
N SER A 157 -17.48 1.04 -14.38
CA SER A 157 -17.37 1.38 -12.95
C SER A 157 -17.01 2.87 -12.80
N PRO A 158 -17.96 3.79 -13.03
CA PRO A 158 -17.67 5.20 -13.24
C PRO A 158 -17.41 6.01 -11.97
N SER A 159 -17.75 5.48 -10.80
CA SER A 159 -17.63 6.19 -9.53
C SER A 159 -17.30 5.27 -8.35
N ILE A 160 -16.79 5.89 -7.29
CA ILE A 160 -16.63 5.33 -5.95
C ILE A 160 -17.10 6.40 -4.96
N SER A 161 -17.83 6.01 -3.91
CA SER A 161 -18.34 6.99 -2.94
C SER A 161 -17.24 7.52 -2.03
N GLU A 162 -17.31 8.79 -1.64
CA GLU A 162 -16.34 9.41 -0.71
C GLU A 162 -16.31 8.72 0.65
N ASN A 163 -17.49 8.41 1.22
CA ASN A 163 -17.61 7.64 2.47
C ASN A 163 -16.88 6.28 2.41
N ARG A 164 -16.74 5.71 1.21
CA ARG A 164 -15.98 4.48 1.03
C ARG A 164 -14.48 4.75 1.16
N ILE A 165 -13.95 5.86 0.63
CA ILE A 165 -12.52 6.20 0.73
C ILE A 165 -12.07 6.32 2.20
N ASP A 166 -12.83 7.03 3.04
CA ASP A 166 -12.51 7.15 4.47
C ASP A 166 -12.53 5.80 5.19
N ARG A 167 -13.45 4.92 4.79
CA ARG A 167 -13.51 3.54 5.27
C ARG A 167 -12.27 2.74 4.85
N LEU A 168 -11.83 2.86 3.60
CA LEU A 168 -10.65 2.16 3.10
C LEU A 168 -9.37 2.60 3.81
N GLN A 169 -9.24 3.88 4.18
CA GLN A 169 -8.08 4.34 4.97
C GLN A 169 -7.99 3.62 6.33
N ARG A 170 -9.13 3.41 6.99
CA ARG A 170 -9.19 2.64 8.24
C ARG A 170 -8.84 1.17 8.03
N VAL A 171 -9.26 0.57 6.91
CA VAL A 171 -8.88 -0.80 6.53
C VAL A 171 -7.37 -0.91 6.30
N ILE A 172 -6.75 0.07 5.63
CA ILE A 172 -5.29 0.10 5.43
C ILE A 172 -4.57 0.14 6.78
N LEU A 173 -4.98 1.05 7.69
CA LEU A 173 -4.35 1.16 9.00
C LEU A 173 -4.48 -0.14 9.81
N ALA A 174 -5.67 -0.77 9.81
CA ALA A 174 -5.89 -2.04 10.48
C ALA A 174 -5.00 -3.16 9.89
N ALA A 175 -4.91 -3.25 8.57
CA ALA A 175 -4.05 -4.21 7.88
C ALA A 175 -2.57 -3.96 8.17
N VAL A 176 -2.13 -2.70 8.20
CA VAL A 176 -0.74 -2.31 8.54
C VAL A 176 -0.37 -2.76 9.95
N LYS A 177 -1.25 -2.57 10.93
CA LYS A 177 -1.07 -3.07 12.30
C LYS A 177 -0.96 -4.59 12.35
N GLN A 178 -1.84 -5.28 11.63
CA GLN A 178 -1.90 -6.74 11.62
C GLN A 178 -0.66 -7.36 10.97
N CYS A 179 -0.25 -6.86 9.79
CA CYS A 179 0.88 -7.41 9.05
C CYS A 179 2.23 -6.80 9.45
N GLN A 180 2.22 -5.84 10.38
CA GLN A 180 3.38 -5.19 10.98
C GLN A 180 4.32 -4.50 9.97
N ARG A 181 3.82 -4.15 8.78
CA ARG A 181 4.60 -3.40 7.79
C ARG A 181 4.89 -1.97 8.29
N LEU A 182 6.11 -1.49 8.06
CA LEU A 182 6.56 -0.21 8.61
C LEU A 182 6.03 1.02 7.89
N HIS A 183 5.59 0.86 6.64
CA HIS A 183 5.08 1.94 5.79
C HIS A 183 3.65 1.62 5.37
N GLU A 184 2.70 2.50 5.59
CA GLU A 184 1.34 2.38 5.09
C GLU A 184 1.33 2.29 3.55
N MET A 185 0.32 1.60 3.01
CA MET A 185 0.04 1.66 1.57
C MET A 185 -0.63 3.01 1.27
N ALA A 186 -0.14 3.73 0.27
CA ALA A 186 -0.79 4.98 -0.13
C ALA A 186 -2.12 4.68 -0.86
N LEU A 187 -3.22 5.29 -0.40
CA LEU A 187 -4.49 5.31 -1.12
C LEU A 187 -4.59 6.61 -1.92
N ASN A 188 -4.46 6.52 -3.24
CA ASN A 188 -4.54 7.68 -4.12
C ASN A 188 -6.01 8.05 -4.41
N PRO A 189 -6.29 9.31 -4.78
CA PRO A 189 -7.61 9.71 -5.25
C PRO A 189 -8.08 8.89 -6.47
N PRO A 190 -9.39 8.66 -6.63
CA PRO A 190 -9.93 7.97 -7.79
C PRO A 190 -9.51 8.64 -9.11
N THR A 191 -9.10 7.85 -10.10
CA THR A 191 -8.62 8.36 -11.38
C THR A 191 -9.28 7.68 -12.57
N LYS A 192 -9.43 8.39 -13.68
CA LYS A 192 -10.00 7.83 -14.92
C LYS A 192 -8.92 7.12 -15.74
N VAL A 193 -9.32 6.18 -16.59
CA VAL A 193 -8.41 5.46 -17.52
C VAL A 193 -7.53 6.43 -18.34
N GLY A 194 -8.09 7.52 -18.86
CA GLY A 194 -7.31 8.52 -19.61
C GLY A 194 -6.19 9.19 -18.81
N CYS A 195 -6.38 9.37 -17.50
CA CYS A 195 -5.38 9.97 -16.60
C CYS A 195 -4.26 9.00 -16.22
N LEU A 196 -4.48 7.69 -16.39
CA LEU A 196 -3.49 6.64 -16.18
C LEU A 196 -2.48 6.55 -17.33
N LEU A 197 -2.86 6.93 -18.55
CA LEU A 197 -2.03 6.72 -19.76
C LEU A 197 -0.63 7.34 -19.67
N PRO A 198 -0.44 8.59 -19.19
CA PRO A 198 0.91 9.17 -19.07
C PRO A 198 1.78 8.47 -18.02
N ILE A 199 1.17 7.81 -17.03
CA ILE A 199 1.87 7.05 -15.99
C ILE A 199 2.35 5.73 -16.58
N VAL A 200 1.49 5.05 -17.35
CA VAL A 200 1.83 3.81 -18.07
C VAL A 200 2.96 4.05 -19.06
N ALA A 201 2.88 5.11 -19.87
CA ALA A 201 3.89 5.44 -20.88
C ALA A 201 5.30 5.68 -20.31
N LYS A 202 5.41 6.05 -19.02
CA LYS A 202 6.67 6.30 -18.32
C LYS A 202 7.16 5.11 -17.51
N SER A 203 6.32 4.08 -17.34
CA SER A 203 6.65 2.92 -16.54
C SER A 203 7.38 1.88 -17.39
N SER A 204 8.44 1.30 -16.84
CA SER A 204 9.16 0.17 -17.42
C SER A 204 8.31 -1.11 -17.48
N LEU A 205 7.49 -1.34 -16.44
CA LEU A 205 6.60 -2.48 -16.32
C LEU A 205 5.17 -2.03 -16.03
N SER A 206 4.24 -2.35 -16.92
CA SER A 206 2.81 -2.14 -16.71
C SER A 206 2.05 -3.36 -17.20
N PHE A 207 1.28 -3.98 -16.31
CA PHE A 207 0.52 -5.20 -16.58
C PHE A 207 -0.97 -4.94 -16.47
N LEU A 208 -1.69 -5.23 -17.55
CA LEU A 208 -3.14 -5.17 -17.61
C LEU A 208 -3.71 -6.59 -17.58
N ALA A 209 -4.45 -6.94 -16.52
CA ALA A 209 -5.12 -8.23 -16.47
C ALA A 209 -6.32 -8.23 -17.43
N THR A 210 -6.31 -9.14 -18.41
CA THR A 210 -7.45 -9.36 -19.32
C THR A 210 -7.71 -10.85 -19.47
N ALA A 211 -8.96 -11.20 -19.79
CA ALA A 211 -9.26 -12.56 -20.25
C ALA A 211 -8.46 -12.88 -21.52
N GLU A 212 -8.14 -14.17 -21.72
CA GLU A 212 -7.54 -14.71 -22.95
C GLU A 212 -6.16 -14.15 -23.36
N ALA A 213 -5.53 -13.33 -22.52
CA ALA A 213 -4.19 -12.86 -22.75
C ALA A 213 -3.13 -13.92 -22.45
N THR A 214 -1.90 -13.65 -22.92
CA THR A 214 -0.71 -14.46 -22.64
C THR A 214 -0.59 -14.73 -21.15
N PRO A 215 -0.39 -16.00 -20.71
CA PRO A 215 -0.21 -16.32 -19.30
C PRO A 215 0.88 -15.46 -18.65
N LEU A 216 0.61 -14.96 -17.43
CA LEU A 216 1.50 -14.03 -16.72
C LEU A 216 2.98 -14.46 -16.76
N PHE A 217 3.28 -15.70 -16.40
CA PHE A 217 4.67 -16.16 -16.35
C PHE A 217 5.36 -16.16 -17.72
N HIS A 218 4.64 -16.41 -18.82
CA HIS A 218 5.19 -16.27 -20.17
C HIS A 218 5.43 -14.81 -20.55
N ALA A 219 4.56 -13.89 -20.09
CA ALA A 219 4.79 -12.46 -20.30
C ALA A 219 6.03 -11.97 -19.52
N LEU A 220 6.29 -12.55 -18.35
CA LEU A 220 7.43 -12.18 -17.49
C LEU A 220 8.78 -12.66 -18.02
N THR A 221 8.86 -13.77 -18.76
CA THR A 221 10.15 -14.30 -19.27
C THR A 221 10.86 -13.36 -20.24
N SER A 222 10.12 -12.51 -20.95
CA SER A 222 10.68 -11.54 -21.90
C SER A 222 11.02 -10.18 -21.26
N LYS A 223 10.70 -9.99 -19.98
CA LYS A 223 10.88 -8.72 -19.28
C LYS A 223 12.11 -8.75 -18.39
N LYS A 224 12.80 -7.61 -18.30
CA LYS A 224 13.79 -7.42 -17.25
C LYS A 224 13.05 -7.46 -15.90
N ASN A 225 13.54 -8.31 -15.00
CA ASN A 225 13.01 -8.35 -13.65
C ASN A 225 13.36 -7.03 -12.94
N GLU A 226 12.32 -6.25 -12.68
CA GLU A 226 12.37 -4.99 -11.95
C GLU A 226 11.55 -5.08 -10.67
N ALA A 227 11.92 -4.24 -9.71
CA ALA A 227 11.25 -4.18 -8.43
C ALA A 227 10.00 -3.29 -8.45
N SER A 228 9.77 -2.50 -9.50
CA SER A 228 8.68 -1.53 -9.57
C SER A 228 7.86 -1.68 -10.85
N GLY A 229 6.57 -1.35 -10.77
CA GLY A 229 5.69 -1.34 -11.93
C GLY A 229 4.24 -1.09 -11.59
N LEU A 230 3.39 -1.17 -12.60
CA LEU A 230 1.96 -0.92 -12.52
C LEU A 230 1.17 -2.21 -12.71
N ILE A 231 0.11 -2.35 -11.93
CA ILE A 231 -0.90 -3.39 -12.04
C ILE A 231 -2.21 -2.71 -12.38
N ILE A 232 -2.91 -3.16 -13.42
CA ILE A 232 -4.17 -2.57 -13.89
C ILE A 232 -5.22 -3.67 -13.94
N ILE A 233 -6.30 -3.49 -13.18
CA ILE A 233 -7.40 -4.45 -13.04
C ILE A 233 -8.72 -3.74 -13.39
N GLY A 234 -9.44 -4.29 -14.37
CA GLY A 234 -10.77 -3.82 -14.78
C GLY A 234 -11.88 -4.17 -13.78
N PRO A 235 -13.12 -3.68 -14.02
CA PRO A 235 -14.28 -3.96 -13.17
C PRO A 235 -14.84 -5.37 -13.44
N GLU A 236 -15.91 -5.77 -12.73
CA GLU A 236 -16.56 -7.08 -12.93
C GLU A 236 -17.04 -7.33 -14.37
N GLY A 237 -17.37 -6.25 -15.08
CA GLY A 237 -17.74 -6.30 -16.49
C GLY A 237 -16.57 -6.17 -17.45
N ASP A 238 -15.31 -6.29 -17.00
CA ASP A 238 -14.08 -5.99 -17.75
C ASP A 238 -13.97 -4.54 -18.27
N LEU A 239 -12.79 -4.17 -18.75
CA LEU A 239 -12.61 -2.93 -19.51
C LEU A 239 -13.29 -3.04 -20.88
N THR A 240 -13.69 -1.92 -21.46
CA THR A 240 -14.13 -1.92 -22.87
C THR A 240 -12.94 -2.12 -23.81
N GLU A 241 -13.19 -2.60 -25.03
CA GLU A 241 -12.12 -2.76 -26.05
C GLU A 241 -11.37 -1.45 -26.29
N LYS A 242 -12.08 -0.32 -26.25
CA LYS A 242 -11.50 1.01 -26.34
C LYS A 242 -10.56 1.30 -25.17
N GLU A 243 -10.97 0.98 -23.94
CA GLU A 243 -10.14 1.16 -22.74
C GLU A 243 -8.89 0.26 -22.77
N VAL A 244 -9.05 -1.01 -23.16
CA VAL A 244 -7.91 -1.95 -23.33
C VAL A 244 -6.94 -1.41 -24.38
N LYS A 245 -7.46 -0.97 -25.54
CA LYS A 245 -6.64 -0.41 -26.62
C LYS A 245 -5.88 0.84 -26.18
N MET A 246 -6.54 1.80 -25.52
CA MET A 246 -5.89 3.01 -25.01
C MET A 246 -4.71 2.70 -24.08
N VAL A 247 -4.86 1.72 -23.18
CA VAL A 247 -3.84 1.37 -22.19
C VAL A 247 -2.69 0.56 -22.80
N THR A 248 -2.99 -0.32 -23.76
CA THR A 248 -1.99 -1.14 -24.45
C THR A 248 -1.17 -0.34 -25.47
N GLU A 249 -1.77 0.62 -26.17
CA GLU A 249 -1.07 1.51 -27.12
C GLU A 249 0.03 2.34 -26.45
N VAL A 250 -0.12 2.67 -25.17
CA VAL A 250 0.88 3.41 -24.38
C VAL A 250 1.87 2.50 -23.65
N GLY A 251 1.85 1.19 -23.89
CA GLY A 251 2.89 0.26 -23.46
C GLY A 251 2.52 -0.74 -22.37
N ALA A 252 1.24 -0.81 -21.93
CA ALA A 252 0.84 -1.89 -21.02
C ALA A 252 0.86 -3.25 -21.71
N THR A 253 1.38 -4.25 -21.01
CA THR A 253 1.39 -5.65 -21.45
C THR A 253 0.15 -6.36 -20.89
N THR A 254 -0.68 -6.94 -21.74
CA THR A 254 -1.83 -7.74 -21.28
C THR A 254 -1.37 -9.09 -20.74
N VAL A 255 -2.00 -9.55 -19.66
CA VAL A 255 -1.65 -10.81 -19.00
C VAL A 255 -2.89 -11.60 -18.58
N GLY A 256 -2.85 -12.91 -18.81
CA GLY A 256 -3.84 -13.87 -18.35
C GLY A 256 -3.45 -14.46 -16.99
N LEU A 257 -4.43 -14.62 -16.09
CA LEU A 257 -4.25 -15.11 -14.71
C LEU A 257 -4.76 -16.55 -14.51
N GLY A 258 -4.85 -17.32 -15.59
CA GLY A 258 -5.34 -18.70 -15.59
C GLY A 258 -6.61 -18.88 -16.42
N PRO A 259 -7.15 -20.11 -16.48
CA PRO A 259 -8.25 -20.47 -17.37
C PRO A 259 -9.64 -20.08 -16.86
N HIS A 260 -9.76 -19.62 -15.61
CA HIS A 260 -11.04 -19.31 -14.98
C HIS A 260 -11.26 -17.80 -14.87
N ARG A 261 -12.52 -17.39 -14.96
CA ARG A 261 -12.92 -16.01 -14.68
C ARG A 261 -12.73 -15.72 -13.19
N LEU A 262 -11.78 -14.83 -12.88
CA LEU A 262 -11.53 -14.36 -11.53
C LEU A 262 -12.40 -13.14 -11.20
N ARG A 263 -12.78 -12.98 -9.94
CA ARG A 263 -13.36 -11.74 -9.44
C ARG A 263 -12.29 -10.65 -9.38
N VAL A 264 -12.70 -9.38 -9.37
CA VAL A 264 -11.79 -8.20 -9.33
C VAL A 264 -10.77 -8.33 -8.19
N GLU A 265 -11.23 -8.61 -6.97
CA GLU A 265 -10.38 -8.76 -5.80
C GLU A 265 -9.43 -9.96 -5.89
N THR A 266 -9.89 -11.07 -6.47
CA THR A 266 -9.08 -12.28 -6.67
C THR A 266 -8.00 -12.05 -7.73
N ALA A 267 -8.35 -11.43 -8.85
CA ALA A 267 -7.40 -11.07 -9.91
C ALA A 267 -6.33 -10.10 -9.39
N THR A 268 -6.74 -9.09 -8.62
CA THR A 268 -5.85 -8.10 -8.00
C THR A 268 -4.82 -8.78 -7.10
N VAL A 269 -5.28 -9.60 -6.14
CA VAL A 269 -4.41 -10.30 -5.20
C VAL A 269 -3.50 -11.30 -5.91
N THR A 270 -4.01 -12.04 -6.90
CA THR A 270 -3.24 -13.03 -7.65
C THR A 270 -2.09 -12.38 -8.42
N LEU A 271 -2.37 -11.30 -9.15
CA LEU A 271 -1.35 -10.60 -9.93
C LEU A 271 -0.33 -9.91 -9.02
N LEU A 272 -0.79 -9.23 -7.95
CA LEU A 272 0.11 -8.58 -6.99
C LEU A 272 1.02 -9.59 -6.30
N ALA A 273 0.48 -10.68 -5.75
CA ALA A 273 1.28 -11.71 -5.08
C ALA A 273 2.32 -12.32 -6.03
N SER A 274 1.91 -12.63 -7.27
CA SER A 274 2.80 -13.21 -8.28
C SER A 274 3.96 -12.27 -8.62
N LEU A 275 3.68 -10.98 -8.83
CA LEU A 275 4.69 -9.97 -9.14
C LEU A 275 5.60 -9.67 -7.95
N MET A 276 5.06 -9.64 -6.73
CA MET A 276 5.87 -9.50 -5.51
C MET A 276 6.85 -10.65 -5.35
N LEU A 277 6.41 -11.90 -5.56
CA LEU A 277 7.29 -13.08 -5.52
C LEU A 277 8.34 -13.04 -6.64
N TRP A 278 7.93 -12.68 -7.86
CA TRP A 278 8.84 -12.54 -8.99
C TRP A 278 9.91 -11.47 -8.75
N SER A 279 9.54 -10.27 -8.29
CA SER A 279 10.49 -9.21 -7.94
C SER A 279 11.41 -9.61 -6.79
N ASN A 280 10.94 -10.42 -5.83
CA ASN A 280 11.76 -10.89 -4.72
C ASN A 280 12.75 -12.00 -5.12
N SER A 281 12.43 -12.84 -6.10
CA SER A 281 13.27 -13.97 -6.53
C SER A 281 14.67 -13.58 -7.03
N LYS A 282 14.92 -12.31 -7.36
CA LYS A 282 16.23 -11.82 -7.80
C LYS A 282 17.12 -11.28 -6.68
N LYS A 283 16.55 -10.82 -5.56
CA LYS A 283 17.34 -10.22 -4.45
C LYS A 283 18.28 -11.22 -3.77
N SER A 284 18.07 -12.52 -3.99
CA SER A 284 18.95 -13.59 -3.50
C SER A 284 20.14 -13.90 -4.43
N VAL A 285 20.18 -13.34 -5.65
CA VAL A 285 21.19 -13.68 -6.68
C VAL A 285 22.33 -12.67 -6.75
N ASP A 286 22.15 -11.46 -6.22
CA ASP A 286 23.20 -10.42 -6.15
C ASP A 286 23.94 -10.41 -4.80
N ASN A 287 24.19 -11.58 -4.22
CA ASN A 287 24.98 -11.77 -2.98
C ASN A 287 26.35 -12.37 -3.31
#